data_AF-A0A978VT16-F1
#
_entry.id   AF-A0A978VT16-F1
#
_cell.length_a   1.000
_cell.length_b   1.000
_cell.length_c   1.000
_cell.angle_alpha   90.00
_cell.angle_beta   90.00
_cell.angle_gamma   90.00
#
_symmetry.space_group_name_H-M   'P 1'
#
loop_
_entity.id
_entity.type
_entity.pdbx_description
1 polymer ?
#
loop_
_entity_poly.entity_id
_entity_poly.type
_entity_poly.pdbx_seq_one_letter_code
_entity_poly.pdbx_strand_id
1 'polypeptide(L)'
;MTKIEGNSQALNEAAIVLIVQNLQLFVPQLEEFTGEFYTFPMLTNLKELKLIFEGHDNHVLLYIPSFFKMAPNLKRLQLNLRSSEKLQGPIPKPENCPRHLRLEEVEIMGYSSLPINDELILYLIEHAVSLDKIIINPCIFEEGPFNQRKKNK
;
A
#
# COMPACT_ATOMS: atom_id res chain seq x y z
N MET A 1 30.77 -5.65 36.01
CA MET A 1 30.07 -6.48 35.01
C MET A 1 28.68 -5.92 34.84
N THR A 2 28.49 -5.04 33.86
CA THR A 2 27.20 -4.38 33.59
C THR A 2 26.40 -5.32 32.71
N LYS A 3 25.37 -5.94 33.29
CA LYS A 3 24.45 -6.82 32.60
C LYS A 3 23.52 -5.93 31.76
N ILE A 4 23.82 -5.80 30.47
CA ILE A 4 22.92 -5.15 29.51
C ILE A 4 21.82 -6.17 29.24
N GLU A 5 20.77 -6.17 30.06
CA GLU A 5 19.52 -6.84 29.73
C GLU A 5 18.85 -6.03 28.62
N GLY A 6 19.33 -6.24 27.39
CA GLY A 6 18.70 -5.70 26.19
C GLY A 6 17.30 -6.27 26.08
N ASN A 7 16.32 -5.37 26.04
CA ASN A 7 14.91 -5.67 25.90
C ASN A 7 14.69 -6.62 24.71
N SER A 8 14.46 -7.91 24.99
CA SER A 8 14.34 -8.98 24.01
C SER A 8 13.19 -8.76 23.02
N GLN A 9 12.21 -7.93 23.40
CA GLN A 9 11.09 -7.52 22.56
C GLN A 9 11.48 -6.45 21.52
N ALA A 10 12.31 -5.47 21.88
CA ALA A 10 12.81 -4.52 20.88
C ALA A 10 13.75 -5.21 19.86
N LEU A 11 14.51 -6.20 20.31
CA LEU A 11 15.38 -6.99 19.44
C LEU A 11 14.59 -7.91 18.51
N ASN A 12 13.45 -8.47 18.96
CA ASN A 12 12.62 -9.33 18.13
C ASN A 12 11.79 -8.53 17.10
N GLU A 13 11.30 -7.35 17.46
CA GLU A 13 10.63 -6.41 16.54
C GLU A 13 11.60 -5.91 15.47
N ALA A 14 12.83 -5.52 15.86
CA ALA A 14 13.87 -5.12 14.92
C ALA A 14 14.32 -6.27 14.01
N ALA A 15 14.41 -7.50 14.53
CA ALA A 15 14.76 -8.68 13.74
C ALA A 15 13.66 -9.04 12.73
N ILE A 16 12.38 -8.89 13.09
CA ILE A 16 11.25 -9.09 12.17
C ILE A 16 11.27 -8.03 11.06
N VAL A 17 11.49 -6.76 11.40
CA VAL A 17 11.64 -5.65 10.42
C VAL A 17 12.79 -5.90 9.45
N LEU A 18 13.86 -6.57 9.89
CA LEU A 18 15.03 -6.87 9.06
C LEU A 18 14.84 -8.04 8.09
N ILE A 19 13.88 -8.95 8.27
CA ILE A 19 13.77 -10.15 7.41
C ILE A 19 12.58 -10.14 6.44
N VAL A 20 11.56 -9.30 6.68
CA VAL A 20 10.34 -9.32 5.87
C VAL A 20 10.63 -8.73 4.48
N GLN A 21 10.61 -9.60 3.47
CA GLN A 21 10.76 -9.22 2.06
C GLN A 21 9.42 -9.04 1.34
N ASN A 22 8.36 -9.68 1.84
CA ASN A 22 7.02 -9.62 1.27
C ASN A 22 6.04 -9.27 2.38
N LEU A 23 5.24 -8.25 2.18
CA LEU A 23 4.25 -7.79 3.15
C LEU A 23 2.91 -7.57 2.46
N GLN A 24 1.85 -8.11 3.04
CA GLN A 24 0.47 -7.81 2.64
C GLN A 24 -0.20 -7.03 3.76
N LEU A 25 -0.75 -5.86 3.45
CA LEU A 25 -1.53 -5.05 4.38
C LEU A 25 -2.97 -4.94 3.87
N PHE A 26 -3.90 -5.17 4.79
CA PHE A 26 -5.30 -4.88 4.59
C PHE A 26 -5.62 -3.54 5.24
N VAL A 27 -6.15 -2.61 4.45
CA VAL A 27 -6.41 -1.24 4.86
C VAL A 27 -7.93 -1.02 4.76
N PRO A 28 -8.68 -1.28 5.85
CA PRO A 28 -10.12 -1.04 5.86
C PRO A 28 -10.43 0.45 5.96
N GLN A 29 -11.44 0.91 5.21
CA GLN A 29 -12.13 2.22 5.31
C GLN A 29 -11.28 3.36 5.86
N LEU A 30 -10.68 4.12 4.95
CA LEU A 30 -9.84 5.26 5.25
C LEU A 30 -10.72 6.47 5.59
N GLU A 31 -11.11 6.64 6.85
CA GLU A 31 -11.67 7.92 7.32
C GLU A 31 -10.69 9.06 7.03
N GLU A 32 -11.13 10.33 6.92
CA GLU A 32 -10.29 11.49 6.60
C GLU A 32 -9.09 11.59 7.57
N PHE A 33 -7.97 10.93 7.24
CA PHE A 33 -6.74 10.96 8.02
C PHE A 33 -5.99 12.26 7.74
N THR A 34 -6.56 13.37 8.19
CA THR A 34 -5.88 14.67 8.25
C THR A 34 -5.11 14.75 9.57
N GLY A 35 -3.97 14.09 9.68
CA GLY A 35 -3.13 14.23 10.87
C GLY A 35 -2.13 13.10 11.04
N GLU A 36 -0.85 13.47 10.96
CA GLU A 36 0.34 12.66 11.28
C GLU A 36 0.33 11.23 10.73
N PHE A 37 0.93 11.08 9.55
CA PHE A 37 1.27 9.80 8.93
C PHE A 37 1.65 8.77 9.99
N TYR A 38 0.94 7.63 10.01
CA TYR A 38 1.41 6.44 10.72
C TYR A 38 2.92 6.30 10.47
N THR A 39 3.70 6.37 11.53
CA THR A 39 5.14 6.14 11.47
C THR A 39 5.35 4.65 11.28
N PHE A 40 5.19 4.21 10.04
CA PHE A 40 5.53 2.85 9.69
C PHE A 40 7.03 2.64 9.95
N PRO A 41 7.43 1.51 10.53
CA PRO A 41 8.84 1.19 10.68
C PRO A 41 9.48 1.14 9.29
N MET A 42 10.74 1.57 9.18
CA MET A 42 11.42 1.58 7.90
C MET A 42 11.77 0.14 7.48
N LEU A 43 11.05 -0.38 6.49
CA LEU A 43 11.16 -1.76 5.99
C LEU A 43 12.14 -1.82 4.81
N THR A 44 13.42 -1.57 5.08
CA THR A 44 14.46 -1.47 4.03
C THR A 44 14.70 -2.76 3.26
N ASN A 45 14.32 -3.92 3.82
CA ASN A 45 14.47 -5.21 3.15
C ASN A 45 13.22 -5.63 2.35
N LEU A 46 12.12 -4.89 2.46
CA LEU A 46 10.90 -5.16 1.73
C LEU A 46 11.13 -5.03 0.22
N LYS A 47 10.76 -6.06 -0.53
CA LYS A 47 10.87 -6.15 -2.00
C LYS A 47 9.50 -6.13 -2.66
N GLU A 48 8.51 -6.74 -2.02
CA GLU A 48 7.14 -6.77 -2.50
C GLU A 48 6.17 -6.29 -1.42
N LEU A 49 5.26 -5.40 -1.79
CA LEU A 49 4.22 -4.87 -0.94
C LEU A 49 2.89 -5.06 -1.66
N LYS A 50 1.94 -5.70 -0.97
CA LYS A 50 0.57 -5.84 -1.43
C LYS A 50 -0.35 -5.05 -0.52
N LEU A 51 -1.04 -4.07 -1.08
CA LEU A 51 -2.02 -3.25 -0.38
C LEU A 51 -3.41 -3.62 -0.86
N ILE A 52 -4.29 -3.93 0.08
CA ILE A 52 -5.70 -4.21 -0.19
C ILE A 52 -6.51 -3.09 0.43
N PHE A 53 -7.09 -2.24 -0.42
CA PHE A 53 -7.97 -1.14 -0.04
C PHE A 53 -9.42 -1.62 -0.13
N GLU A 54 -10.20 -1.38 0.92
CA GLU A 54 -11.63 -1.70 0.97
C GLU A 54 -12.43 -0.46 1.32
N GLY A 55 -13.32 -0.01 0.41
CA GLY A 55 -14.23 1.10 0.66
C GLY A 55 -14.25 2.20 -0.42
N HIS A 56 -14.76 3.37 -0.03
CA HIS A 56 -14.97 4.57 -0.86
C HIS A 56 -13.70 5.41 -1.00
N ASP A 57 -12.57 4.80 -1.32
CA ASP A 57 -11.29 5.46 -1.07
C ASP A 57 -10.83 6.34 -2.23
N ASN A 58 -11.42 7.54 -2.32
CA ASN A 58 -10.77 8.67 -3.01
C ASN A 58 -9.38 8.98 -2.41
N HIS A 59 -9.10 8.47 -1.21
CA HIS A 59 -7.91 8.76 -0.44
C HIS A 59 -6.72 7.85 -0.73
N VAL A 60 -6.83 6.84 -1.60
CA VAL A 60 -5.72 5.90 -1.91
C VAL A 60 -4.40 6.63 -2.22
N LEU A 61 -4.48 7.73 -2.95
CA LEU A 61 -3.34 8.58 -3.31
C LEU A 61 -2.60 9.18 -2.11
N LEU A 62 -3.29 9.41 -0.98
CA LEU A 62 -2.69 9.99 0.22
C LEU A 62 -1.77 9.02 0.95
N TYR A 63 -1.94 7.71 0.76
CA TYR A 63 -1.17 6.69 1.49
C TYR A 63 0.07 6.21 0.73
N ILE A 64 0.05 6.27 -0.61
CA ILE A 64 1.19 5.84 -1.42
C ILE A 64 2.50 6.55 -1.01
N PRO A 65 2.54 7.87 -0.76
CA PRO A 65 3.74 8.55 -0.23
C PRO A 65 4.30 7.91 1.05
N SER A 66 3.42 7.51 1.97
CA SER A 66 3.81 6.90 3.25
C SER A 66 4.47 5.54 3.04
N PHE A 67 3.91 4.71 2.15
CA PHE A 67 4.49 3.42 1.81
C PHE A 67 5.82 3.57 1.05
N PHE A 68 5.97 4.60 0.23
CA PHE A 68 7.25 4.91 -0.42
C PHE A 68 8.33 5.29 0.60
N LYS A 69 7.99 6.05 1.65
CA LYS A 69 8.93 6.35 2.75
C LYS A 69 9.25 5.11 3.58
N MET A 70 8.25 4.28 3.86
CA MET A 70 8.38 3.07 4.65
C MET A 70 9.31 2.04 3.98
N ALA A 71 9.16 1.82 2.67
CA ALA A 71 9.80 0.73 1.95
C ALA A 71 10.71 1.24 0.82
N PRO A 72 11.82 1.94 1.12
CA PRO A 72 12.63 2.64 0.11
C PRO A 72 13.30 1.74 -0.94
N ASN A 73 13.36 0.42 -0.71
CA ASN A 73 13.94 -0.57 -1.61
C ASN A 73 12.88 -1.47 -2.26
N LEU A 74 11.60 -1.08 -2.20
CA LEU A 74 10.50 -1.81 -2.79
C LEU A 74 10.69 -1.92 -4.30
N LYS A 75 10.60 -3.14 -4.84
CA LYS A 75 10.70 -3.41 -6.28
C LYS A 75 9.35 -3.63 -6.92
N ARG A 76 8.42 -4.25 -6.20
CA ARG A 76 7.08 -4.58 -6.69
C ARG A 76 6.00 -4.09 -5.75
N LEU A 77 4.99 -3.43 -6.29
CA LEU A 77 3.80 -2.98 -5.57
C LEU A 77 2.56 -3.60 -6.21
N GLN A 78 1.73 -4.25 -5.40
CA GLN A 78 0.40 -4.70 -5.82
C GLN A 78 -0.67 -3.90 -5.09
N LEU A 79 -1.55 -3.24 -5.84
CA LEU A 79 -2.68 -2.47 -5.34
C LEU A 79 -3.96 -3.22 -5.68
N ASN A 80 -4.73 -3.62 -4.66
CA ASN A 80 -6.03 -4.24 -4.84
C ASN A 80 -7.12 -3.25 -4.41
N LEU A 81 -7.77 -2.67 -5.40
CA LEU A 81 -8.80 -1.65 -5.22
C LEU A 81 -10.17 -2.34 -5.14
N ARG A 82 -10.61 -2.67 -3.93
CA ARG A 82 -11.95 -3.23 -3.68
C ARG A 82 -12.94 -2.08 -3.45
N SER A 83 -13.25 -1.35 -4.52
CA SER A 83 -14.25 -0.28 -4.47
C SER A 83 -15.65 -0.86 -4.67
N SER A 84 -16.58 -0.53 -3.76
CA SER A 84 -17.97 -0.98 -3.85
C SER A 84 -18.90 0.03 -4.54
N GLU A 85 -18.53 1.31 -4.66
CA GLU A 85 -19.46 2.36 -5.12
C GLU A 85 -18.76 3.55 -5.81
N LYS A 86 -19.55 4.47 -6.37
CA LYS A 86 -19.07 5.69 -7.04
C LYS A 86 -18.27 6.58 -6.07
N LEU A 87 -17.22 7.24 -6.58
CA LEU A 87 -16.46 8.24 -5.83
C LEU A 87 -17.40 9.32 -5.28
N GLN A 88 -17.22 9.69 -4.01
CA GLN A 88 -17.94 10.81 -3.39
C GLN A 88 -16.94 11.92 -3.07
N GLY A 89 -17.14 13.12 -3.63
CA GLY A 89 -16.28 14.27 -3.36
C GLY A 89 -15.02 14.35 -4.24
N PRO A 90 -14.16 15.36 -3.99
CA PRO A 90 -12.95 15.60 -4.78
C PRO A 90 -11.88 14.51 -4.55
N ILE A 91 -10.96 14.38 -5.50
CA ILE A 91 -9.77 13.53 -5.35
C ILE A 91 -8.69 14.37 -4.65
N PRO A 92 -8.30 14.02 -3.41
CA PRO A 92 -7.24 14.73 -2.71
C PRO A 92 -5.89 14.44 -3.37
N LYS A 93 -5.08 15.48 -3.54
CA LYS A 93 -3.71 15.36 -4.06
C LYS A 93 -2.71 15.36 -2.91
N PRO A 94 -1.81 14.37 -2.85
CA PRO A 94 -0.81 14.34 -1.79
C PRO A 94 0.20 15.50 -1.93
N GLU A 95 0.47 16.19 -0.84
CA GLU A 95 1.49 17.25 -0.77
C GLU A 95 2.88 16.65 -0.45
N ASN A 96 3.94 17.20 -1.04
CA ASN A 96 5.34 16.79 -0.79
C ASN A 96 5.62 15.29 -1.01
N CYS A 97 5.37 14.84 -2.24
CA CYS A 97 5.47 13.44 -2.62
C CYS A 97 6.94 13.01 -2.84
N PRO A 98 7.46 12.07 -2.04
CA PRO A 98 8.81 11.54 -2.25
C PRO A 98 8.85 10.73 -3.54
N ARG A 99 9.92 10.90 -4.32
CA ARG A 99 10.20 10.00 -5.45
C ARG A 99 10.66 8.64 -4.92
N HIS A 100 10.17 7.56 -5.51
CA HIS A 100 10.63 6.21 -5.26
C HIS A 100 11.63 5.78 -6.32
N LEU A 101 12.84 5.41 -5.90
CA LEU A 101 13.97 5.20 -6.81
C LEU A 101 14.14 3.74 -7.26
N ARG A 102 13.39 2.80 -6.67
CA ARG A 102 13.61 1.36 -6.87
C ARG A 102 12.38 0.55 -7.23
N LEU A 103 11.23 1.23 -7.35
CA LEU A 103 9.98 0.57 -7.70
C LEU A 103 10.01 0.33 -9.21
N GLU A 104 10.00 -0.93 -9.61
CA GLU A 104 10.17 -1.41 -10.97
C GLU A 104 8.83 -1.87 -11.57
N GLU A 105 7.97 -2.50 -10.75
CA GLU A 105 6.70 -3.04 -11.21
C GLU A 105 5.53 -2.62 -10.30
N VAL A 106 4.43 -2.24 -10.92
CA VAL A 106 3.15 -2.02 -10.23
C VAL A 106 2.05 -2.87 -10.87
N GLU A 107 1.29 -3.57 -10.05
CA GLU A 107 0.09 -4.30 -10.45
C GLU A 107 -1.13 -3.68 -9.78
N ILE A 108 -2.11 -3.24 -10.58
CA ILE A 108 -3.37 -2.65 -10.12
C ILE A 108 -4.50 -3.62 -10.43
N MET A 109 -5.10 -4.18 -9.37
CA MET A 109 -6.26 -5.05 -9.41
C MET A 109 -7.53 -4.26 -9.08
N GLY A 110 -8.66 -4.62 -9.69
CA GLY A 110 -9.93 -3.91 -9.52
C GLY A 110 -9.98 -2.56 -10.24
N TYR A 111 -9.14 -2.38 -11.27
CA TYR A 111 -9.15 -1.15 -12.05
C TYR A 111 -10.50 -0.94 -12.75
N SER A 112 -11.08 0.23 -12.54
CA SER A 112 -12.37 0.68 -13.08
C SER A 112 -12.21 2.02 -13.81
N SER A 113 -13.25 2.47 -14.52
CA SER A 113 -13.24 3.76 -15.26
C SER A 113 -13.41 4.99 -14.33
N LEU A 114 -12.97 4.89 -13.08
CA LEU A 114 -13.05 5.97 -12.11
C LEU A 114 -11.83 6.90 -12.26
N PRO A 115 -12.01 8.23 -12.25
CA PRO A 115 -10.90 9.18 -12.40
C PRO A 115 -9.76 9.01 -11.38
N ILE A 116 -10.04 8.49 -10.19
CA ILE A 116 -9.02 8.19 -9.17
C ILE A 116 -7.96 7.20 -9.68
N ASN A 117 -8.36 6.24 -10.53
CA ASN A 117 -7.42 5.24 -11.04
C ASN A 117 -6.47 5.85 -12.07
N ASP A 118 -6.93 6.83 -12.84
CA ASP A 118 -6.09 7.56 -13.79
C ASP A 118 -5.11 8.46 -13.06
N GLU A 119 -5.56 9.19 -12.04
CA GLU A 119 -4.69 9.98 -11.16
C GLU A 119 -3.67 9.09 -10.42
N LEU A 120 -4.05 7.87 -10.03
CA LEU A 120 -3.13 6.89 -9.45
C LEU A 120 -2.04 6.46 -10.45
N ILE A 121 -2.40 6.17 -11.70
CA ILE A 121 -1.42 5.82 -12.73
C ILE A 121 -0.48 6.99 -12.99
N LEU A 122 -1.00 8.20 -13.16
CA LEU A 122 -0.20 9.40 -13.38
C LEU A 122 0.76 9.64 -12.22
N TYR A 123 0.26 9.54 -10.98
CA TYR A 123 1.08 9.67 -9.79
C TYR A 123 2.24 8.67 -9.77
N LEU A 124 1.97 7.39 -10.07
CA LEU A 124 2.99 6.35 -10.11
C LEU A 124 4.06 6.63 -11.17
N ILE A 125 3.66 7.03 -12.37
CA ILE A 125 4.57 7.39 -13.46
C ILE A 125 5.46 8.57 -13.07
N GLU A 126 4.90 9.60 -12.43
CA GLU A 126 5.63 10.80 -12.05
C GLU A 126 6.65 10.56 -10.92
N HIS A 127 6.31 9.68 -9.97
CA HIS A 127 7.05 9.53 -8.71
C HIS A 127 7.90 8.26 -8.62
N ALA A 128 7.61 7.20 -9.38
CA ALA A 128 8.42 5.99 -9.42
C ALA A 128 9.44 6.04 -10.57
N VAL A 129 10.67 6.47 -10.26
CA VAL A 129 11.70 6.80 -11.25
C VAL A 129 12.17 5.59 -12.05
N SER A 130 12.20 4.41 -11.43
CA SER A 130 12.68 3.16 -12.04
C SER A 130 11.54 2.27 -12.54
N LEU A 131 10.34 2.84 -12.67
CA LEU A 131 9.16 2.08 -13.07
C LEU A 131 9.30 1.59 -14.51
N ASP A 132 9.33 0.27 -14.68
CA ASP A 132 9.45 -0.41 -15.98
C ASP A 132 8.08 -0.88 -16.48
N LYS A 133 7.19 -1.27 -15.55
CA LYS A 133 5.92 -1.93 -15.91
C LYS A 133 4.77 -1.54 -15.00
N ILE A 134 3.62 -1.26 -15.62
CA ILE A 134 2.30 -1.19 -14.96
C ILE A 134 1.42 -2.29 -15.55
N ILE A 135 0.88 -3.15 -14.68
CA ILE A 135 -0.08 -4.20 -15.03
C ILE A 135 -1.44 -3.76 -14.53
N ILE A 136 -2.42 -3.68 -15.43
CA ILE A 136 -3.80 -3.35 -15.10
C ILE A 136 -4.63 -4.63 -15.20
N ASN A 137 -5.25 -5.01 -14.10
CA ASN A 137 -6.19 -6.10 -14.02
C ASN A 137 -7.55 -5.58 -13.53
N PRO A 138 -8.59 -5.61 -14.37
CA PRO A 138 -9.91 -5.12 -13.97
C PRO A 138 -10.60 -6.04 -12.96
N CYS A 139 -10.15 -7.28 -12.80
CA CYS A 139 -10.72 -8.22 -11.84
C CYS A 139 -10.31 -7.86 -10.40
N ILE A 140 -11.24 -7.99 -9.46
CA ILE A 140 -10.97 -7.85 -8.03
C ILE A 140 -10.34 -9.16 -7.54
N PHE A 141 -9.25 -9.08 -6.77
CA PHE A 141 -8.68 -10.29 -6.16
C PHE A 141 -9.57 -10.73 -4.98
N GLU A 142 -10.22 -11.90 -5.11
CA GLU A 142 -11.19 -12.40 -4.12
C GLU A 142 -10.56 -13.17 -2.95
N GLU A 143 -9.24 -13.39 -2.88
CA GLU A 143 -8.68 -14.09 -1.72
C GLU A 143 -8.69 -13.18 -0.48
N GLY A 144 -9.55 -13.51 0.47
CA GLY A 144 -9.69 -12.92 1.79
C GLY A 144 -10.59 -13.79 2.66
N PRO A 145 -10.51 -13.72 4.01
CA PRO A 145 -11.22 -14.62 4.92
C PRO A 145 -12.76 -14.51 4.87
N PHE A 146 -13.31 -13.56 4.09
CA PHE A 146 -14.74 -13.28 4.02
C PHE A 146 -15.49 -14.02 2.91
N ASN A 147 -14.85 -14.95 2.19
CA ASN A 147 -15.53 -15.85 1.25
C ASN A 147 -16.30 -17.00 1.93
N GLN A 148 -16.96 -16.71 3.06
CA GLN A 148 -18.12 -17.48 3.52
C GLN A 148 -19.41 -16.76 3.12
N ARG A 149 -19.56 -16.40 1.85
CA ARG A 149 -20.90 -16.20 1.29
C ARG A 149 -21.54 -17.57 1.15
N LYS A 150 -22.31 -17.91 2.18
CA LYS A 150 -23.40 -18.91 2.25
C LYS A 150 -23.57 -19.70 0.95
N LYS A 151 -23.02 -20.92 0.90
CA LYS A 151 -23.61 -21.95 0.04
C LYS A 151 -24.92 -22.37 0.69
N ASN A 152 -26.00 -21.91 0.09
CA ASN A 152 -27.40 -22.13 0.46
C ASN A 152 -27.72 -23.59 0.75
N LYS A 153 -28.60 -23.81 1.73
CA LYS A 153 -29.88 -24.48 1.49
C LYS A 153 -30.97 -23.75 2.26
#